data_AF-B3KUM3-F1
#
_entry.id   AF-B3KUM3-F1
#
_cell.length_a   1.000
_cell.length_b   1.000
_cell.length_c   1.000
_cell.angle_alpha   90.00
_cell.angle_beta   90.00
_cell.angle_gamma   90.00
#
_symmetry.space_group_name_H-M   'P 1'
#
loop_
_entity.id
_entity.type
_entity.pdbx_description
1 polymer ?
#
loop_
_entity_poly.entity_id
_entity_poly.type
_entity_poly.pdbx_seq_one_letter_code
_entity_poly.pdbx_strand_id
1 'polypeptide(L)'
;MPGLVDTHIHASQYSFAGSSIDLPLLEWLTKYTFPAEHRFQNIDFAEEVYTRVVRRTLKNGTTTACYFATIHTDSSLLLADITDKFGQRAFVGKVCMDLNDTFPEYKETTEESIKETERFVSEMLQKNYSRVKPIVTPRFSLSCSETLMGELGNIAKTRDLHIQSHISENRDEVEAVKNLYPSYKNYTSVYDKNNLLTNKTVMAHGCYLSAEELNVFHERGASIAHCPNSNLS
;
A
#
# COMPACT_ATOMS: atom_id res chain seq x y z
N MET A 1 -9.09 3.44 27.33
CA MET A 1 -7.80 3.61 26.60
C MET A 1 -8.06 4.46 25.37
N PRO A 2 -7.04 5.13 24.79
CA PRO A 2 -7.14 5.71 23.46
C PRO A 2 -7.53 4.63 22.42
N GLY A 3 -8.07 5.05 21.28
CA GLY A 3 -8.36 4.12 20.19
C GLY A 3 -7.09 3.56 19.56
N LEU A 4 -7.18 2.35 19.02
CA LEU A 4 -6.05 1.66 18.38
C LEU A 4 -5.75 2.29 17.01
N VAL A 5 -4.46 2.30 16.66
CA VAL A 5 -3.96 2.80 15.38
C VAL A 5 -3.37 1.62 14.62
N ASP A 6 -4.02 1.26 13.52
CA ASP A 6 -3.55 0.23 12.59
C ASP A 6 -2.76 0.92 11.46
N THR A 7 -1.45 0.74 11.47
CA THR A 7 -0.54 1.44 10.55
C THR A 7 -0.38 0.73 9.21
N HIS A 8 -0.92 -0.48 9.04
CA HIS A 8 -0.83 -1.19 7.77
C HIS A 8 -1.89 -2.31 7.69
N ILE A 9 -2.84 -2.14 6.77
CA ILE A 9 -3.88 -3.14 6.51
C ILE A 9 -4.33 -3.08 5.05
N HIS A 10 -4.45 -4.25 4.41
CA HIS A 10 -5.06 -4.38 3.09
C HIS A 10 -6.57 -4.58 3.22
N ALA A 11 -7.34 -3.51 3.03
CA ALA A 11 -8.80 -3.57 3.12
C ALA A 11 -9.40 -4.54 2.09
N SER A 12 -8.78 -4.59 0.91
CA SER A 12 -9.20 -5.41 -0.24
C SER A 12 -9.02 -6.91 -0.03
N GLN A 13 -8.14 -7.30 0.90
CA GLN A 13 -7.83 -8.71 1.18
C GLN A 13 -8.71 -9.33 2.27
N TYR A 14 -9.58 -8.54 2.91
CA TYR A 14 -10.43 -9.02 3.99
C TYR A 14 -11.39 -10.16 3.58
N SER A 15 -11.74 -10.27 2.29
CA SER A 15 -12.64 -11.30 1.78
C SER A 15 -12.09 -12.73 1.90
N PHE A 16 -10.77 -12.89 1.98
CA PHE A 16 -10.10 -14.18 2.12
C PHE A 16 -9.20 -14.27 3.37
N ALA A 17 -9.26 -13.28 4.26
CA ALA A 17 -8.47 -13.23 5.49
C ALA A 17 -8.63 -14.54 6.31
N GLY A 18 -7.50 -15.17 6.64
CA GLY A 18 -7.46 -16.47 7.33
C GLY A 18 -7.43 -17.69 6.42
N SER A 19 -7.35 -17.52 5.10
CA SER A 19 -7.28 -18.65 4.15
C SER A 19 -5.84 -19.00 3.78
N SER A 20 -5.46 -20.27 3.95
CA SER A 20 -4.34 -20.95 3.28
C SER A 20 -3.00 -20.18 3.31
N ILE A 21 -2.52 -19.91 4.53
CA ILE A 21 -1.28 -19.19 4.84
C ILE A 21 0.00 -20.04 4.71
N ASP A 22 -0.10 -21.33 4.43
CA ASP A 22 1.06 -22.25 4.34
C ASP A 22 1.91 -22.10 3.05
N LEU A 23 2.01 -20.90 2.47
CA LEU A 23 2.67 -20.64 1.20
C LEU A 23 3.69 -19.49 1.31
N PRO A 24 4.83 -19.55 0.57
CA PRO A 24 5.72 -18.40 0.42
C PRO A 24 4.98 -17.15 -0.09
N LEU A 25 5.41 -15.94 0.30
CA LEU A 25 4.73 -14.67 -0.03
C LEU A 25 4.38 -14.53 -1.52
N LEU A 26 5.35 -14.77 -2.41
CA LEU A 26 5.15 -14.58 -3.86
C LEU A 26 4.12 -15.58 -4.44
N GLU A 27 4.08 -16.80 -3.91
CA GLU A 27 3.07 -17.80 -4.29
C GLU A 27 1.69 -17.42 -3.75
N TRP A 28 1.63 -16.96 -2.50
CA TRP A 28 0.40 -16.49 -1.87
C TRP A 28 -0.22 -15.31 -2.63
N LEU A 29 0.61 -14.35 -3.06
CA LEU A 29 0.19 -13.21 -3.88
C LEU A 29 -0.50 -13.67 -5.17
N THR A 30 0.13 -14.62 -5.87
CA THR A 30 -0.38 -15.14 -7.15
C THR A 30 -1.66 -15.96 -6.98
N LYS A 31 -1.73 -16.77 -5.92
CA LYS A 31 -2.83 -17.72 -5.72
C LYS A 31 -4.10 -17.09 -5.15
N TYR A 32 -3.96 -16.12 -4.24
CA TYR A 32 -5.10 -15.57 -3.50
C TYR A 32 -5.24 -14.06 -3.70
N THR A 33 -4.15 -13.33 -3.54
CA THR A 33 -4.21 -11.87 -3.43
C THR A 33 -4.58 -11.19 -4.73
N PHE A 34 -3.86 -11.43 -5.82
CA PHE A 34 -4.16 -10.80 -7.10
C PHE A 34 -5.54 -11.19 -7.66
N PRO A 35 -5.98 -12.46 -7.63
CA PRO A 35 -7.34 -12.82 -8.02
C PRO A 35 -8.43 -12.12 -7.19
N ALA A 36 -8.23 -12.00 -5.86
CA ALA A 36 -9.19 -11.33 -5.00
C ALA A 36 -9.24 -9.82 -5.24
N GLU A 37 -8.09 -9.17 -5.36
CA GLU A 37 -8.00 -7.73 -5.63
C GLU A 37 -8.51 -7.37 -7.03
N HIS A 38 -8.28 -8.22 -8.05
CA HIS A 38 -8.78 -8.01 -9.41
C HIS A 38 -10.32 -7.92 -9.46
N ARG A 39 -11.02 -8.64 -8.56
CA ARG A 39 -12.50 -8.59 -8.46
C ARG A 39 -13.04 -7.23 -8.01
N PHE A 40 -12.21 -6.33 -7.48
CA PHE A 40 -12.63 -4.97 -7.11
C PHE A 40 -12.91 -4.06 -8.31
N GLN A 41 -12.75 -4.55 -9.55
CA GLN A 41 -13.39 -3.93 -10.72
C GLN A 41 -14.92 -3.91 -10.59
N ASN A 42 -15.50 -4.86 -9.85
CA ASN A 42 -16.90 -4.85 -9.49
C ASN A 42 -17.11 -3.98 -8.25
N ILE A 43 -17.83 -2.87 -8.42
CA ILE A 43 -18.06 -1.88 -7.35
C ILE A 43 -18.95 -2.41 -6.22
N ASP A 44 -19.89 -3.32 -6.50
CA ASP A 44 -20.75 -3.93 -5.47
C ASP A 44 -19.93 -4.87 -4.59
N PHE A 45 -19.00 -5.63 -5.18
CA PHE A 45 -18.06 -6.46 -4.43
C PHE A 45 -17.14 -5.59 -3.56
N ALA A 46 -16.65 -4.47 -4.10
CA ALA A 46 -15.87 -3.51 -3.34
C ALA A 46 -16.66 -2.95 -2.15
N GLU A 47 -17.92 -2.53 -2.36
CA GLU A 47 -18.78 -2.01 -1.30
C GLU A 47 -18.98 -3.04 -0.18
N GLU A 48 -19.28 -4.29 -0.53
CA GLU A 48 -19.47 -5.36 0.45
C GLU A 48 -18.20 -5.55 1.30
N VAL A 49 -17.04 -5.77 0.67
CA VAL A 49 -15.81 -6.08 1.39
C VAL A 49 -15.35 -4.89 2.23
N TYR A 50 -15.32 -3.69 1.66
CA TYR A 50 -14.90 -2.47 2.37
C TYR A 50 -15.82 -2.12 3.54
N THR A 51 -17.14 -2.25 3.36
CA THR A 51 -18.08 -2.04 4.47
C THR A 51 -17.82 -3.03 5.62
N ARG A 52 -17.54 -4.30 5.30
CA ARG A 52 -17.30 -5.34 6.30
C ARG A 52 -16.01 -5.10 7.08
N VAL A 53 -14.90 -4.78 6.41
CA VAL A 53 -13.61 -4.55 7.07
C VAL A 53 -13.64 -3.29 7.94
N VAL A 54 -14.20 -2.17 7.45
CA VAL A 54 -14.28 -0.91 8.22
C VAL A 54 -15.13 -1.10 9.48
N ARG A 55 -16.29 -1.77 9.37
CA ARG A 55 -17.11 -2.11 10.54
C ARG A 55 -16.38 -3.05 11.49
N ARG A 56 -15.64 -4.03 10.96
CA ARG A 56 -14.88 -5.01 11.77
C ARG A 56 -13.74 -4.35 12.53
N THR A 57 -12.96 -3.47 11.92
CA THR A 57 -11.83 -2.80 12.59
C THR A 57 -12.34 -1.84 13.65
N LEU A 58 -13.37 -1.05 13.37
CA LEU A 58 -14.02 -0.18 14.35
C LEU A 58 -14.55 -0.93 15.58
N LYS A 59 -15.28 -2.05 15.39
CA LYS A 59 -15.80 -2.84 16.53
C LYS A 59 -14.72 -3.50 17.38
N ASN A 60 -13.49 -3.62 16.86
CA ASN A 60 -12.33 -4.12 17.59
C ASN A 60 -11.45 -2.98 18.16
N GLY A 61 -11.90 -1.71 18.04
CA GLY A 61 -11.23 -0.57 18.67
C GLY A 61 -10.25 0.18 17.77
N THR A 62 -10.07 -0.20 16.50
CA THR A 62 -9.23 0.53 15.54
C THR A 62 -9.93 1.81 15.09
N THR A 63 -9.51 2.94 15.65
CA THR A 63 -10.06 4.27 15.32
C THR A 63 -9.33 4.96 14.18
N THR A 64 -8.08 4.58 13.93
CA THR A 64 -7.26 5.05 12.80
C THR A 64 -6.71 3.85 12.03
N ALA A 65 -6.87 3.83 10.71
CA ALA A 65 -6.33 2.77 9.86
C ALA A 65 -5.61 3.32 8.63
N CYS A 66 -4.49 2.71 8.24
CA CYS A 66 -3.75 3.01 7.01
C CYS A 66 -4.01 1.90 5.99
N TYR A 67 -4.91 2.16 5.04
CA TYR A 67 -5.44 1.16 4.12
C TYR A 67 -4.70 1.12 2.79
N PHE A 68 -4.31 -0.08 2.39
CA PHE A 68 -4.13 -0.45 0.99
C PHE A 68 -5.49 -0.87 0.41
N ALA A 69 -5.87 -0.26 -0.72
CA ALA A 69 -7.05 -0.61 -1.49
C ALA A 69 -6.69 -1.57 -2.65
N THR A 70 -6.96 -1.18 -3.90
CA THR A 70 -6.55 -1.91 -5.12
C THR A 70 -6.05 -0.92 -6.17
N ILE A 71 -5.67 -1.38 -7.37
CA ILE A 71 -5.32 -0.47 -8.48
C ILE A 71 -6.54 0.32 -9.00
N HIS A 72 -7.76 -0.14 -8.72
CA HIS A 72 -8.98 0.48 -9.22
C HIS A 72 -9.31 1.75 -8.43
N THR A 73 -9.20 2.91 -9.08
CA THR A 73 -9.40 4.22 -8.44
C THR A 73 -10.80 4.39 -7.87
N ASP A 74 -11.86 4.06 -8.61
CA ASP A 74 -13.23 4.30 -8.16
C ASP A 74 -13.60 3.45 -6.94
N SER A 75 -13.16 2.19 -6.92
CA SER A 75 -13.29 1.32 -5.74
C SER A 75 -12.46 1.84 -4.56
N SER A 76 -11.29 2.43 -4.81
CA SER A 76 -10.46 3.04 -3.76
C SER A 76 -11.11 4.33 -3.20
N LEU A 77 -11.75 5.13 -4.04
CA LEU A 77 -12.55 6.30 -3.61
C LEU A 77 -13.77 5.85 -2.79
N LEU A 78 -14.42 4.75 -3.17
CA LEU A 78 -15.52 4.16 -2.40
C LEU A 78 -15.07 3.74 -1.00
N LEU A 79 -13.87 3.17 -0.83
CA LEU A 79 -13.34 2.90 0.52
C LEU A 79 -13.23 4.19 1.36
N ALA A 80 -12.81 5.30 0.75
CA ALA A 80 -12.78 6.59 1.44
C ALA A 80 -14.19 7.08 1.83
N ASP A 81 -15.17 7.00 0.92
CA ASP A 81 -16.58 7.30 1.21
C ASP A 81 -17.10 6.44 2.37
N ILE A 82 -16.78 5.14 2.40
CA ILE A 82 -17.18 4.19 3.44
C ILE A 82 -16.53 4.53 4.79
N THR A 83 -15.23 4.81 4.81
CA THR A 83 -14.53 5.19 6.07
C THR A 83 -15.08 6.49 6.64
N ASP A 84 -15.39 7.49 5.80
CA ASP A 84 -16.02 8.74 6.25
C ASP A 84 -17.44 8.49 6.77
N LYS A 85 -18.25 7.70 6.06
CA LYS A 85 -19.61 7.30 6.45
C LYS A 85 -19.65 6.62 7.83
N PHE A 86 -18.69 5.75 8.13
CA PHE A 86 -18.62 5.07 9.43
C PHE A 86 -17.82 5.85 10.49
N GLY A 87 -17.29 7.03 10.15
CA GLY A 87 -16.58 7.90 11.08
C GLY A 87 -15.18 7.44 11.46
N GLN A 88 -14.56 6.53 10.69
CA GLN A 88 -13.19 6.07 10.94
C GLN A 88 -12.19 7.12 10.43
N ARG A 89 -11.15 7.44 11.21
CA ARG A 89 -10.01 8.20 10.68
C ARG A 89 -9.19 7.25 9.80
N ALA A 90 -8.85 7.66 8.59
CA ALA A 90 -8.14 6.76 7.69
C ALA A 90 -7.18 7.47 6.74
N PHE A 91 -6.12 6.76 6.37
CA PHE A 91 -5.43 6.97 5.11
C PHE A 91 -5.91 5.91 4.13
N VAL A 92 -6.27 6.31 2.92
CA VAL A 92 -6.71 5.39 1.87
C VAL A 92 -5.78 5.55 0.67
N GLY A 93 -5.25 4.43 0.21
CA GLY A 93 -4.28 4.39 -0.88
C GLY A 93 -4.73 3.51 -2.04
N LYS A 94 -4.96 4.13 -3.20
CA LYS A 94 -5.02 3.43 -4.49
C LYS A 94 -3.64 2.84 -4.78
N VAL A 95 -3.60 1.53 -4.95
CA VAL A 95 -2.35 0.80 -5.20
C VAL A 95 -1.83 1.15 -6.60
N CYS A 96 -0.52 1.29 -6.74
CA CYS A 96 0.15 1.53 -8.02
C CYS A 96 1.03 0.32 -8.34
N MET A 97 0.84 -0.26 -9.53
CA MET A 97 1.57 -1.44 -10.00
C MET A 97 1.52 -1.55 -11.53
N ASP A 98 2.64 -1.34 -12.21
CA ASP A 98 2.78 -1.50 -13.66
C ASP A 98 3.59 -2.74 -14.08
N LEU A 99 4.11 -3.50 -13.10
CA LEU A 99 4.78 -4.79 -13.29
C LEU A 99 4.04 -5.88 -12.50
N ASN A 100 3.62 -6.94 -13.19
CA ASN A 100 3.02 -8.13 -12.57
C ASN A 100 3.07 -9.33 -13.53
N ASP A 101 4.23 -9.96 -13.66
CA ASP A 101 4.39 -11.09 -14.59
C ASP A 101 3.68 -12.36 -14.11
N THR A 102 3.50 -12.49 -12.80
CA THR A 102 2.82 -13.64 -12.18
C THR A 102 1.30 -13.61 -12.35
N PHE A 103 0.71 -12.42 -12.51
CA PHE A 103 -0.72 -12.24 -12.77
C PHE A 103 -0.95 -11.02 -13.70
N PRO A 104 -0.74 -11.17 -15.03
CA PRO A 104 -0.72 -10.04 -15.96
C PRO A 104 -2.05 -9.28 -16.13
N GLU A 105 -3.18 -9.88 -15.73
CA GLU A 105 -4.51 -9.24 -15.79
C GLU A 105 -4.72 -8.17 -14.70
N TYR A 106 -3.88 -8.17 -13.66
CA TYR A 106 -3.94 -7.22 -12.56
C TYR A 106 -2.65 -6.40 -12.52
N LYS A 107 -2.56 -5.44 -13.42
CA LYS A 107 -1.55 -4.37 -13.46
C LYS A 107 -2.08 -3.22 -14.31
N GLU A 108 -1.45 -2.07 -14.19
CA GLU A 108 -1.71 -0.88 -14.99
C GLU A 108 -0.61 -0.71 -16.04
N THR A 109 -0.83 0.19 -17.00
CA THR A 109 0.33 0.79 -17.70
C THR A 109 0.98 1.85 -16.80
N THR A 110 2.25 2.18 -17.02
CA THR A 110 2.92 3.27 -16.29
C THR A 110 2.17 4.59 -16.42
N GLU A 111 1.74 4.95 -17.64
CA GLU A 111 0.98 6.17 -17.91
C GLU A 111 -0.36 6.19 -17.19
N GLU A 112 -1.10 5.08 -17.24
CA GLU A 112 -2.37 4.91 -16.53
C GLU A 112 -2.17 5.05 -15.02
N SER A 113 -1.20 4.35 -14.43
CA SER A 113 -0.94 4.41 -12.99
C SER A 113 -0.65 5.83 -12.51
N ILE A 114 0.09 6.62 -13.29
CA ILE A 114 0.37 8.04 -12.99
C ILE A 114 -0.93 8.85 -13.03
N LYS A 115 -1.66 8.79 -14.15
CA LYS A 115 -2.90 9.56 -14.35
C LYS A 115 -3.97 9.21 -13.32
N GLU A 116 -4.16 7.92 -13.05
CA GLU A 116 -5.16 7.43 -12.10
C GLU A 116 -4.78 7.76 -10.66
N THR A 117 -3.50 7.82 -10.32
CA THR A 117 -3.05 8.31 -9.00
C THR A 117 -3.33 9.81 -8.84
N GLU A 118 -3.03 10.61 -9.86
CA GLU A 118 -3.33 12.04 -9.87
C GLU A 118 -4.85 12.28 -9.75
N ARG A 119 -5.66 11.49 -10.46
CA ARG A 119 -7.12 11.53 -10.38
C ARG A 119 -7.61 11.15 -8.97
N PHE A 120 -7.16 10.01 -8.45
CA PHE A 120 -7.48 9.52 -7.11
C PHE A 120 -7.23 10.59 -6.03
N VAL A 121 -6.03 11.17 -6.02
CA VAL A 121 -5.67 12.22 -5.05
C VAL A 121 -6.57 13.44 -5.22
N SER A 122 -6.77 13.89 -6.46
CA SER A 122 -7.55 15.10 -6.75
C SER A 122 -9.02 14.95 -6.34
N GLU A 123 -9.66 13.84 -6.70
CA GLU A 123 -11.05 13.56 -6.34
C GLU A 123 -11.22 13.36 -4.83
N MET A 124 -10.28 12.68 -4.16
CA MET A 124 -10.34 12.51 -2.70
C MET A 124 -10.22 13.83 -1.95
N LEU A 125 -9.37 14.75 -2.42
CA LEU A 125 -9.24 16.09 -1.81
C LEU A 125 -10.49 16.95 -2.06
N GLN A 126 -11.13 16.82 -3.23
CA GLN A 126 -12.36 17.55 -3.56
C GLN A 126 -13.55 17.14 -2.68
N LYS A 127 -13.59 15.90 -2.19
CA LYS A 127 -14.62 15.41 -1.26
C LYS A 127 -14.63 16.14 0.09
N ASN A 128 -13.54 16.84 0.44
CA ASN A 128 -13.41 17.61 1.69
C ASN A 128 -13.69 16.77 2.95
N TYR A 129 -13.21 15.53 2.98
CA TYR A 129 -13.36 14.67 4.15
C TYR A 129 -12.67 15.27 5.39
N SER A 130 -13.38 15.26 6.51
CA SER A 130 -12.84 15.80 7.77
C SER A 130 -11.69 14.99 8.37
N ARG A 131 -11.64 13.68 8.06
CA ARG A 131 -10.78 12.71 8.76
C ARG A 131 -10.14 11.63 7.87
N VAL A 132 -10.37 11.69 6.56
CA VAL A 132 -9.85 10.74 5.58
C VAL A 132 -8.89 11.46 4.65
N LYS A 133 -7.72 10.88 4.38
CA LYS A 133 -6.68 11.48 3.54
C LYS A 133 -6.16 10.50 2.48
N PRO A 134 -5.79 10.97 1.29
CA PRO A 134 -5.11 10.14 0.31
C PRO A 134 -3.67 9.84 0.77
N ILE A 135 -3.16 8.68 0.37
CA ILE A 135 -1.77 8.26 0.57
C ILE A 135 -1.23 7.61 -0.71
N VAL A 136 -0.06 8.04 -1.18
CA VAL A 136 0.59 7.49 -2.38
C VAL A 136 1.10 6.08 -2.06
N THR A 137 0.72 5.10 -2.88
CA THR A 137 0.82 3.66 -2.52
C THR A 137 1.44 2.84 -3.65
N PRO A 138 2.75 2.98 -3.95
CA PRO A 138 3.46 1.95 -4.68
C PRO A 138 3.35 0.65 -3.88
N ARG A 139 2.86 -0.44 -4.48
CA ARG A 139 2.57 -1.67 -3.72
C ARG A 139 3.82 -2.16 -2.97
N PHE A 140 4.89 -2.37 -3.74
CA PHE A 140 6.24 -2.74 -3.34
C PHE A 140 7.16 -2.52 -4.57
N SER A 141 8.49 -2.49 -4.40
CA SER A 141 9.36 -2.08 -5.52
C SER A 141 9.34 -3.06 -6.70
N LEU A 142 9.08 -4.35 -6.44
CA LEU A 142 9.03 -5.40 -7.48
C LEU A 142 7.84 -5.26 -8.44
N SER A 143 6.84 -4.47 -8.07
CA SER A 143 5.63 -4.26 -8.88
C SER A 143 5.58 -2.93 -9.59
N CYS A 144 6.59 -2.09 -9.40
CA CYS A 144 6.66 -0.77 -10.00
C CYS A 144 7.91 -0.70 -10.88
N SER A 145 7.83 -0.11 -12.06
CA SER A 145 9.02 0.29 -12.81
C SER A 145 9.74 1.44 -12.12
N GLU A 146 11.04 1.61 -12.39
CA GLU A 146 11.81 2.76 -11.88
C GLU A 146 11.17 4.09 -12.31
N THR A 147 10.66 4.17 -13.53
CA THR A 147 9.92 5.33 -14.03
C THR A 147 8.67 5.60 -13.18
N LEU A 148 7.86 4.59 -12.91
CA LEU A 148 6.68 4.77 -12.06
C LEU A 148 7.07 5.21 -10.64
N MET A 149 8.11 4.62 -10.07
CA MET A 149 8.62 4.98 -8.74
C MET A 149 9.01 6.47 -8.66
N GLY A 150 9.76 6.97 -9.63
CA GLY A 150 10.15 8.38 -9.69
C GLY A 150 8.95 9.33 -9.82
N GLU A 151 7.99 8.99 -10.67
CA GLU A 151 6.78 9.81 -10.89
C GLU A 151 5.87 9.82 -9.66
N LEU A 152 5.68 8.68 -8.98
CA LEU A 152 4.93 8.62 -7.72
C LEU A 152 5.61 9.45 -6.61
N GLY A 153 6.94 9.42 -6.55
CA GLY A 153 7.70 10.29 -5.64
C GLY A 153 7.51 11.78 -5.96
N ASN A 154 7.45 12.14 -7.24
CA ASN A 154 7.14 13.50 -7.67
C ASN A 154 5.72 13.94 -7.28
N ILE A 155 4.72 13.08 -7.49
CA ILE A 155 3.33 13.32 -7.05
C ILE A 155 3.29 13.55 -5.53
N ALA A 156 3.94 12.68 -4.75
CA ALA A 156 3.94 12.80 -3.29
C ALA A 156 4.60 14.09 -2.82
N LYS A 157 5.76 14.45 -3.40
CA LYS A 157 6.52 15.65 -3.06
C LYS A 157 5.78 16.94 -3.42
N THR A 158 5.26 17.04 -4.64
CA THR A 158 4.60 18.27 -5.13
C THR A 158 3.28 18.56 -4.42
N ARG A 159 2.60 17.51 -3.93
CA ARG A 159 1.32 17.62 -3.23
C ARG A 159 1.42 17.41 -1.70
N ASP A 160 2.63 17.31 -1.15
CA ASP A 160 2.90 17.11 0.29
C ASP A 160 2.14 15.91 0.93
N LEU A 161 2.07 14.81 0.19
CA LEU A 161 1.27 13.63 0.54
C LEU A 161 2.05 12.64 1.42
N HIS A 162 1.29 11.79 2.12
CA HIS A 162 1.86 10.61 2.75
C HIS A 162 2.20 9.55 1.71
N ILE A 163 3.08 8.62 2.09
CA ILE A 163 3.50 7.50 1.26
C ILE A 163 3.42 6.21 2.08
N GLN A 164 2.96 5.12 1.49
CA GLN A 164 3.07 3.78 2.08
C GLN A 164 3.56 2.76 1.05
N SER A 165 4.35 1.78 1.50
CA SER A 165 4.79 0.64 0.69
C SER A 165 5.21 -0.52 1.60
N HIS A 166 5.63 -1.66 1.01
CA HIS A 166 6.30 -2.74 1.72
C HIS A 166 7.82 -2.58 1.57
N ILE A 167 8.59 -3.05 2.54
CA ILE A 167 10.04 -3.09 2.42
C ILE A 167 10.64 -4.29 3.16
N SER A 168 11.58 -4.98 2.50
CA SER A 168 12.42 -6.00 3.12
C SER A 168 11.65 -7.00 3.99
N GLU A 169 10.53 -7.52 3.47
CA GLU A 169 9.61 -8.39 4.19
C GLU A 169 10.17 -9.82 4.30
N ASN A 170 10.66 -10.36 3.18
CA ASN A 170 11.25 -11.69 3.11
C ASN A 170 12.56 -11.72 2.29
N ARG A 171 13.33 -12.80 2.41
CA ARG A 171 14.66 -12.91 1.79
C ARG A 171 14.62 -12.97 0.27
N ASP A 172 13.64 -13.69 -0.28
CA ASP A 172 13.51 -13.87 -1.73
C ASP A 172 13.11 -12.55 -2.40
N GLU A 173 12.23 -11.78 -1.75
CA GLU A 173 11.88 -10.42 -2.15
C GLU A 173 13.11 -9.50 -2.15
N VAL A 174 13.91 -9.49 -1.07
CA VAL A 174 15.12 -8.67 -1.00
C VAL A 174 16.10 -9.00 -2.14
N GLU A 175 16.25 -10.28 -2.47
CA GLU A 175 17.12 -10.70 -3.57
C GLU A 175 16.55 -10.35 -4.95
N ALA A 176 15.24 -10.53 -5.15
CA ALA A 176 14.57 -10.13 -6.38
C ALA A 176 14.72 -8.61 -6.64
N VAL A 177 14.68 -7.79 -5.58
CA VAL A 177 14.86 -6.33 -5.71
C VAL A 177 16.26 -5.98 -6.18
N LYS A 178 17.31 -6.66 -5.69
CA LYS A 178 18.68 -6.43 -6.16
C LYS A 178 18.82 -6.74 -7.65
N ASN A 179 18.13 -7.79 -8.13
CA ASN A 179 18.15 -8.17 -9.53
C ASN A 179 17.40 -7.18 -10.43
N LEU A 180 16.25 -6.68 -9.97
CA LEU A 180 15.44 -5.71 -10.72
C LEU A 180 16.08 -4.31 -10.73
N TYR A 181 16.76 -3.93 -9.64
CA TYR A 181 17.35 -2.61 -9.43
C TYR A 181 18.86 -2.66 -9.15
N PRO A 182 19.70 -3.19 -10.08
CA PRO A 182 21.12 -3.44 -9.81
C PRO A 182 21.96 -2.16 -9.64
N SER A 183 21.46 -1.00 -10.07
CA SER A 183 22.09 0.31 -9.89
C SER A 183 21.91 0.89 -8.48
N TYR A 184 21.04 0.28 -7.67
CA TYR A 184 20.71 0.70 -6.32
C TYR A 184 21.51 -0.12 -5.30
N LYS A 185 21.86 0.52 -4.17
CA LYS A 185 22.71 -0.11 -3.15
C LYS A 185 21.98 -1.23 -2.41
N ASN A 186 20.71 -0.98 -2.10
CA ASN A 186 19.82 -1.84 -1.33
C ASN A 186 18.36 -1.42 -1.55
N TYR A 187 17.43 -2.18 -0.98
CA TYR A 187 15.99 -1.94 -1.11
C TYR A 187 15.60 -0.53 -0.64
N THR A 188 16.13 -0.08 0.50
CA THR A 188 15.88 1.28 1.01
C THR A 188 16.30 2.37 0.03
N SER A 189 17.43 2.20 -0.63
CA SER A 189 17.92 3.18 -1.60
C SER A 189 17.04 3.31 -2.86
N VAL A 190 16.28 2.26 -3.20
CA VAL A 190 15.29 2.31 -4.30
C VAL A 190 14.22 3.35 -3.99
N TYR A 191 13.69 3.35 -2.76
CA TYR A 191 12.70 4.34 -2.35
C TYR A 191 13.32 5.72 -2.12
N ASP A 192 14.48 5.79 -1.45
CA ASP A 192 15.11 7.07 -1.08
C ASP A 192 15.47 7.91 -2.31
N LYS A 193 16.16 7.32 -3.28
CA LYS A 193 16.58 8.03 -4.50
C LYS A 193 15.42 8.41 -5.42
N ASN A 194 14.25 7.80 -5.24
CA ASN A 194 13.03 8.10 -5.99
C ASN A 194 12.07 9.03 -5.22
N ASN A 195 12.53 9.75 -4.19
CA ASN A 195 11.71 10.64 -3.35
C ASN A 195 10.55 9.93 -2.60
N LEU A 196 10.62 8.62 -2.42
CA LEU A 196 9.58 7.82 -1.77
C LEU A 196 9.87 7.52 -0.29
N LEU A 197 11.04 7.95 0.22
CA LEU A 197 11.42 7.85 1.64
C LEU A 197 11.48 9.24 2.27
N THR A 198 10.42 9.63 2.96
CA THR A 198 10.20 10.96 3.51
C THR A 198 9.76 10.88 4.97
N ASN A 199 9.59 12.03 5.62
CA ASN A 199 9.02 12.12 6.97
C ASN A 199 7.51 11.83 7.04
N LYS A 200 6.86 11.52 5.90
CA LYS A 200 5.48 11.06 5.79
C LYS A 200 5.36 9.67 5.17
N THR A 201 6.48 8.93 5.12
CA THR A 201 6.53 7.58 4.59
C THR A 201 6.33 6.55 5.70
N VAL A 202 5.47 5.56 5.46
CA VAL A 202 5.28 4.37 6.30
C VAL A 202 5.64 3.13 5.50
N MET A 203 6.67 2.39 5.92
CA MET A 203 7.08 1.14 5.27
C MET A 203 6.68 -0.07 6.11
N ALA A 204 5.92 -0.99 5.52
CA ALA A 204 5.49 -2.20 6.18
C ALA A 204 6.61 -3.23 6.31
N HIS A 205 6.54 -4.01 7.39
CA HIS A 205 7.45 -5.11 7.73
C HIS A 205 8.84 -4.64 8.18
N GLY A 206 9.76 -4.42 7.26
CA GLY A 206 11.16 -4.08 7.58
C GLY A 206 11.94 -5.20 8.26
N CYS A 207 11.57 -6.46 8.02
CA CYS A 207 12.15 -7.64 8.69
C CYS A 207 13.65 -7.82 8.43
N TYR A 208 14.12 -7.44 7.23
CA TYR A 208 15.48 -7.64 6.76
C TYR A 208 16.26 -6.34 6.52
N LEU A 209 15.80 -5.23 7.10
CA LEU A 209 16.55 -3.96 7.05
C LEU A 209 17.89 -4.09 7.79
N SER A 210 18.96 -3.65 7.14
CA SER A 210 20.26 -3.51 7.80
C SER A 210 20.30 -2.31 8.75
N ALA A 211 21.28 -2.30 9.67
CA ALA A 211 21.50 -1.13 10.53
C ALA A 211 21.81 0.15 9.74
N GLU A 212 22.47 0.02 8.58
CA GLU A 212 22.71 1.16 7.69
C GLU A 212 21.40 1.70 7.11
N GLU A 213 20.50 0.82 6.67
CA GLU A 213 19.19 1.22 6.16
C GLU A 213 18.32 1.87 7.24
N LEU A 214 18.37 1.35 8.48
CA LEU A 214 17.70 1.98 9.62
C LEU A 214 18.22 3.40 9.90
N ASN A 215 19.51 3.66 9.70
CA ASN A 215 20.05 5.03 9.79
C ASN A 215 19.45 5.94 8.71
N VAL A 216 19.27 5.45 7.47
CA VAL A 216 18.60 6.23 6.42
C VAL A 216 17.15 6.54 6.81
N PHE A 217 16.42 5.58 7.38
CA PHE A 217 15.07 5.81 7.92
C PHE A 217 15.06 6.92 8.97
N HIS A 218 16.01 6.89 9.91
CA HIS A 218 16.17 7.93 10.93
C HIS A 218 16.39 9.31 10.30
N GLU A 219 17.35 9.43 9.39
CA GLU A 219 17.67 10.71 8.72
C GLU A 219 16.52 11.27 7.89
N ARG A 220 15.69 10.40 7.29
CA ARG A 220 14.50 10.82 6.52
C ARG A 220 13.28 11.07 7.39
N GLY A 221 13.28 10.62 8.65
CA GLY A 221 12.09 10.60 9.50
C GLY A 221 11.02 9.61 9.04
N ALA A 222 11.40 8.57 8.28
CA ALA A 222 10.47 7.56 7.79
C ALA A 222 10.07 6.59 8.91
N SER A 223 8.87 6.04 8.80
CA SER A 223 8.27 5.15 9.80
C SER A 223 8.24 3.69 9.34
N ILE A 224 8.22 2.76 10.29
CA ILE A 224 8.03 1.33 10.05
C ILE A 224 6.69 0.89 10.65
N ALA A 225 5.90 0.14 9.88
CA ALA A 225 4.73 -0.58 10.36
C ALA A 225 5.12 -2.03 10.66
N HIS A 226 5.25 -2.36 11.95
CA HIS A 226 5.55 -3.72 12.38
C HIS A 226 4.30 -4.61 12.31
N CYS A 227 4.34 -5.66 11.47
CA CYS A 227 3.22 -6.57 11.20
C CYS A 227 3.49 -7.99 11.74
N PRO A 228 3.59 -8.19 13.07
CA PRO A 228 4.11 -9.44 13.65
C PRO A 228 3.30 -10.69 13.28
N ASN A 229 1.98 -10.59 13.17
CA ASN A 229 1.17 -11.74 12.77
C ASN A 229 1.50 -12.18 11.33
N SER A 230 1.58 -11.24 10.39
CA SER A 230 1.96 -11.52 9.00
C SER A 230 3.38 -12.07 8.89
N ASN A 231 4.32 -11.54 9.70
CA ASN A 231 5.71 -11.97 9.67
C ASN A 231 5.93 -13.40 10.19
N LEU A 232 4.97 -13.93 10.96
CA LEU A 232 5.03 -15.27 11.55
C LEU A 232 4.20 -16.31 10.79
N SER A 233 3.13 -15.86 10.13
CA SER A 233 2.10 -16.72 9.54
C SER A 233 2.47 -17.23 8.16
#